data_AF-A0A6I5A216-F1
#
_entry.id   AF-A0A6I5A216-F1
#
_cell.length_a   1.000
_cell.length_b   1.000
_cell.length_c   1.000
_cell.angle_alpha   90.00
_cell.angle_beta   90.00
_cell.angle_gamma   90.00
#
_symmetry.space_group_name_H-M   'P 1'
#
loop_
_entity.id
_entity.type
_entity.pdbx_description
1 polymer ?
#
loop_
_entity_poly.entity_id
_entity_poly.type
_entity_poly.pdbx_seq_one_letter_code
_entity_poly.pdbx_strand_id
1 'polypeptide(L)' 'MLHAASFFGFASAVVGIIIFFSVLIFLLNIITSIWAYRDSQRKGKSKEYALVVLIGTLFFPIIGLIIYFIIRND' A
#
# COMPACT_ATOMS: atom_id res chain seq x y z
N MET A 1 41.00 8.92 2.26
CA MET A 1 40.48 7.53 2.39
C MET A 1 39.41 7.41 3.48
N LEU A 2 39.64 7.91 4.70
CA LEU A 2 38.65 7.89 5.80
C LEU A 2 37.31 8.60 5.48
N HIS A 3 37.35 9.75 4.79
CA HIS A 3 36.15 10.52 4.42
C HIS A 3 35.30 9.84 3.33
N ALA A 4 35.92 9.01 2.47
CA ALA A 4 35.18 8.26 1.46
C ALA A 4 34.41 7.11 2.13
N ALA A 5 35.04 6.40 3.08
CA ALA A 5 34.42 5.32 3.83
C ALA A 5 33.21 5.80 4.67
N SER A 6 33.29 6.98 5.31
CA SER A 6 32.16 7.56 6.05
C SER A 6 30.99 7.98 5.15
N PHE A 7 31.27 8.48 3.94
CA PHE A 7 30.24 8.80 2.95
C PHE A 7 29.50 7.54 2.46
N PHE A 8 30.21 6.47 2.12
CA PHE A 8 29.59 5.20 1.71
C PHE A 8 28.74 4.58 2.82
N GLY A 9 29.19 4.64 4.09
CA GLY A 9 28.44 4.15 5.24
C GLY A 9 27.15 4.95 5.50
N PHE A 10 27.18 6.27 5.33
CA PHE A 10 25.98 7.10 5.44
C PHE A 10 24.99 6.81 4.30
N ALA A 11 25.48 6.74 3.06
CA ALA A 11 24.63 6.48 1.90
C ALA A 11 23.92 5.12 1.99
N SER A 12 24.62 4.07 2.43
CA SER A 12 24.01 2.75 2.60
C SER A 12 22.93 2.73 3.70
N ALA A 13 23.13 3.46 4.80
CA ALA A 13 22.13 3.61 5.84
C ALA A 13 20.86 4.31 5.32
N VAL A 14 21.01 5.39 4.55
CA VAL A 14 19.88 6.10 3.93
C VAL A 14 19.12 5.20 2.97
N VAL A 15 19.82 4.45 2.11
CA VAL A 15 19.18 3.47 1.20
C VAL A 15 18.43 2.39 1.98
N GLY A 16 19.01 1.86 3.05
CA GLY A 16 18.37 0.87 3.92
C GLY A 16 17.07 1.39 4.53
N ILE A 17 17.06 2.64 5.01
CA ILE A 17 15.86 3.29 5.55
C ILE A 17 14.78 3.43 4.47
N ILE A 18 15.14 3.91 3.28
CA ILE A 18 14.18 4.09 2.17
C ILE A 18 13.53 2.76 1.78
N ILE A 19 14.33 1.68 1.66
CA ILE A 19 13.81 0.35 1.34
C ILE A 19 12.88 -0.15 2.43
N PHE A 20 13.27 -0.01 3.70
CA PHE A 20 12.44 -0.43 4.83
C PHE A 20 11.06 0.24 4.82
N PHE A 21 11.01 1.57 4.68
CA PHE A 21 9.75 2.29 4.61
C PHE A 21 8.95 1.97 3.34
N SER A 22 9.61 1.78 2.20
CA SER A 22 8.93 1.39 0.96
C SER A 22 8.24 0.04 1.09
N VAL A 23 8.92 -0.94 1.70
CA VAL A 23 8.34 -2.26 2.00
C VAL A 23 7.19 -2.15 2.98
N LEU A 24 7.34 -1.34 4.04
CA LEU A 24 6.28 -1.15 5.03
C LEU A 24 5.01 -0.54 4.41
N ILE A 25 5.16 0.50 3.58
CA ILE A 25 4.06 1.15 2.87
C ILE A 25 3.42 0.18 1.87
N PHE A 26 4.22 -0.62 1.17
CA PHE A 26 3.72 -1.63 0.24
C PHE A 26 2.90 -2.72 0.95
N LEU A 27 3.36 -3.20 2.11
CA LEU A 27 2.60 -4.14 2.94
C LEU A 27 1.30 -3.51 3.44
N LEU A 28 1.34 -2.26 3.89
CA LEU A 28 0.15 -1.52 4.32
C LEU A 28 -0.87 -1.42 3.18
N ASN A 29 -0.43 -1.15 1.94
CA ASN A 29 -1.27 -1.13 0.76
C ASN A 29 -1.95 -2.49 0.51
N ILE A 30 -1.20 -3.59 0.56
CA ILE A 30 -1.77 -4.93 0.39
C ILE A 30 -2.81 -5.22 1.48
N ILE A 31 -2.48 -4.95 2.75
CA ILE A 31 -3.38 -5.20 3.88
C ILE A 31 -4.68 -4.40 3.74
N THR A 32 -4.59 -3.11 3.41
CA THR A 32 -5.74 -2.23 3.24
C THR A 32 -6.59 -2.61 2.02
N SER A 33 -5.97 -3.04 0.92
CA SER A 33 -6.65 -3.53 -0.27
C SER A 33 -7.42 -4.83 0.00
N ILE A 34 -6.80 -5.78 0.71
CA ILE A 34 -7.47 -7.02 1.17
C ILE A 34 -8.60 -6.69 2.13
N TRP A 35 -8.41 -5.73 3.03
CA TRP A 35 -9.46 -5.27 3.93
C TRP A 35 -10.66 -4.72 3.15
N ALA A 36 -10.44 -3.87 2.14
CA ALA A 36 -11.50 -3.31 1.30
C ALA A 36 -12.26 -4.40 0.52
N TYR A 37 -11.54 -5.40 -0.02
CA TYR A 37 -12.15 -6.59 -0.62
C TYR A 37 -13.07 -7.30 0.37
N ARG A 38 -12.59 -7.61 1.58
CA ARG A 38 -13.36 -8.35 2.59
C ARG A 38 -14.53 -7.53 3.12
N ASP A 39 -14.37 -6.22 3.29
CA ASP A 39 -15.44 -5.33 3.75
C ASP A 39 -16.55 -5.22 2.69
N SER A 40 -16.20 -5.11 1.40
CA SER A 40 -17.21 -5.12 0.32
C SER A 40 -18.01 -6.43 0.26
N GLN A 41 -17.36 -7.59 0.46
CA GLN A 41 -18.03 -8.89 0.56
C GLN A 41 -18.97 -8.97 1.78
N ARG A 42 -18.53 -8.46 2.95
CA ARG A 42 -19.35 -8.41 4.18
C ARG A 42 -20.59 -7.53 4.01
N LYS A 43 -20.52 -6.52 3.16
CA LYS A 43 -21.65 -5.65 2.79
C LYS A 43 -22.58 -6.24 1.72
N GLY A 44 -22.37 -7.51 1.33
CA GLY A 44 -23.22 -8.19 0.36
C GLY A 44 -22.99 -7.77 -1.10
N LYS A 45 -21.91 -7.04 -1.41
CA LYS A 45 -21.56 -6.72 -2.80
C LYS A 45 -21.06 -7.99 -3.51
N SER A 46 -21.20 -8.02 -4.85
CA SER A 46 -20.81 -9.19 -5.64
C SER A 46 -19.29 -9.44 -5.57
N LYS A 47 -18.88 -10.67 -5.94
CA LYS A 47 -17.46 -11.05 -5.97
C LYS A 47 -16.68 -10.23 -7.00
N GLU A 48 -17.29 -9.91 -8.13
CA GLU A 48 -16.71 -9.11 -9.20
C GLU A 48 -16.47 -7.68 -8.72
N TYR A 49 -17.45 -7.08 -8.05
CA TYR A 49 -17.29 -5.75 -7.44
C TYR A 49 -16.14 -5.73 -6.42
N ALA A 50 -16.11 -6.71 -5.53
CA ALA A 50 -15.06 -6.83 -4.52
C ALA A 50 -13.67 -6.94 -5.18
N LEU A 51 -13.57 -7.70 -6.27
CA LEU A 51 -12.33 -7.90 -7.01
C LEU A 51 -11.88 -6.63 -7.73
N VAL A 52 -12.81 -5.84 -8.28
CA VAL A 52 -12.53 -4.51 -8.83
C VAL A 52 -12.01 -3.57 -7.73
N VAL A 53 -12.63 -3.57 -6.54
CA VAL A 53 -12.14 -2.80 -5.38
C VAL A 53 -10.73 -3.23 -4.99
N LEU A 54 -10.45 -4.53 -4.92
CA LEU A 54 -9.12 -5.06 -4.59
C LEU A 54 -8.06 -4.58 -5.58
N ILE A 55 -8.32 -4.73 -6.88
CA ILE A 55 -7.37 -4.32 -7.92
C ILE A 55 -7.22 -2.80 -7.92
N GLY A 56 -8.32 -2.05 -7.84
CA GLY A 56 -8.31 -0.59 -7.81
C GLY A 56 -7.52 -0.05 -6.63
N THR A 57 -7.72 -0.60 -5.43
CA THR A 57 -6.98 -0.19 -4.23
C THR A 57 -5.51 -0.62 -4.29
N LEU A 58 -5.19 -1.81 -4.82
CA LEU A 58 -3.81 -2.29 -4.89
C LEU A 58 -2.92 -1.44 -5.80
N PHE A 59 -3.43 -1.02 -6.97
CA PHE A 59 -2.68 -0.21 -7.94
C PHE A 59 -2.79 1.29 -7.68
N PHE A 60 -3.87 1.73 -7.03
CA PHE A 60 -4.09 3.13 -6.65
C PHE A 60 -4.27 3.22 -5.13
N PRO A 61 -3.23 2.99 -4.31
CA PRO A 61 -3.34 2.87 -2.85
C PRO A 61 -4.08 4.01 -2.17
N ILE A 62 -3.75 5.26 -2.53
CA ILE A 62 -4.36 6.43 -1.89
C ILE A 62 -5.71 6.74 -2.54
N ILE A 63 -5.72 6.96 -3.86
CA ILE A 63 -6.92 7.38 -4.60
C ILE A 63 -7.99 6.27 -4.60
N GLY A 64 -7.60 5.03 -4.85
CA GLY A 64 -8.50 3.87 -4.83
C GLY A 64 -9.11 3.63 -3.45
N LEU A 65 -8.33 3.82 -2.37
CA LEU A 65 -8.87 3.72 -1.01
C LEU A 65 -9.84 4.85 -0.70
N ILE A 66 -9.56 6.09 -1.13
CA ILE A 66 -10.48 7.24 -1.01
C ILE A 66 -11.79 6.97 -1.76
N ILE A 67 -11.71 6.57 -3.03
CA ILE A 67 -12.88 6.25 -3.85
C ILE A 67 -13.68 5.14 -3.18
N TYR A 68 -13.02 4.08 -2.71
CA TYR A 68 -13.68 3.00 -1.98
C TYR A 68 -14.46 3.53 -0.78
N PHE A 69 -13.87 4.38 0.06
CA PHE A 69 -14.58 4.95 1.22
C PHE A 69 -15.81 5.78 0.85
N ILE A 70 -15.78 6.48 -0.29
CA ILE A 70 -16.93 7.23 -0.80
C ILE A 70 -18.06 6.27 -1.19
N ILE A 71 -17.77 5.27 -2.03
CA ILE A 71 -18.79 4.34 -2.56
C ILE A 71 -19.13 3.18 -1.61
N ARG A 72 -18.46 3.09 -0.45
CA ARG A 72 -18.55 1.92 0.46
C ARG A 72 -19.93 1.76 1.10
N ASN A 73 -20.67 2.85 1.28
CA ASN A 73 -21.97 2.85 1.97
C ASN A 73 -23.17 3.07 1.04
N ASP A 74 -22.91 3.41 -0.22
CA ASP A 74 -23.90 3.46 -1.30
C ASP A 74 -24.10 2.05 -1.87
#